data_AF-A0A0C3PYY5-F1
#
_entry.id   AF-A0A0C3PYY5-F1
#
_cell.length_a   1.000
_cell.length_b   1.000
_cell.length_c   1.000
_cell.angle_alpha   90.00
_cell.angle_beta   90.00
_cell.angle_gamma   90.00
#
_symmetry.space_group_name_H-M   'P 1'
#
loop_
_entity.id
_entity.type
_entity.pdbx_description
1 polymer ?
#
loop_
_entity_poly.entity_id
_entity_poly.type
_entity_poly.pdbx_seq_one_letter_code
_entity_poly.pdbx_strand_id
1 'polypeptide(L)'
;MGLPYNYETKWRGVRAKRATREKQEIPMIQISAARQGQLAYSNNFKDGYFGQLTWYLIQYLKTTTDSTIEGLTSYLYQNCDPSGEQLPQVSASHSFKGPVSFF
;
A
#
# COMPACT_ATOMS: atom_id res chain seq x y z
N MET A 1 7.44 1.52 -14.67
CA MET A 1 6.18 2.20 -15.02
C MET A 1 5.25 2.06 -13.83
N GLY A 2 4.70 3.16 -13.30
CA GLY A 2 3.84 3.16 -12.12
C GLY A 2 2.56 3.92 -12.41
N LEU A 3 1.49 3.61 -11.69
CA LEU A 3 0.21 4.31 -11.83
C LEU A 3 0.35 5.82 -11.53
N PRO A 4 -0.55 6.67 -12.04
CA PRO A 4 -0.41 8.12 -12.03
C PRO A 4 -0.41 8.77 -10.65
N TYR A 5 -0.88 8.07 -9.62
CA TYR A 5 -0.90 8.56 -8.24
C TYR A 5 -0.20 7.59 -7.31
N ASN A 6 0.62 8.11 -6.40
CA ASN A 6 1.19 7.38 -5.26
C ASN A 6 0.59 7.94 -3.98
N TYR A 7 0.22 7.07 -3.05
CA TYR A 7 -0.24 7.46 -1.71
C TYR A 7 0.96 7.44 -0.76
N GLU A 8 1.33 8.63 -0.26
CA GLU A 8 2.48 8.82 0.63
C GLU A 8 1.99 9.13 2.05
N THR A 9 2.48 8.39 3.04
CA THR A 9 2.31 8.72 4.46
C THR A 9 3.17 9.92 4.82
N LYS A 10 2.58 10.96 5.42
CA LYS A 10 3.27 12.15 5.98
C LYS A 10 2.82 12.38 7.42
N TRP A 11 3.46 13.30 8.13
CA TRP A 11 3.12 13.67 9.51
C TRP A 11 1.64 14.01 9.76
N ARG A 12 0.90 14.45 8.71
CA ARG A 12 -0.51 14.82 8.79
C ARG A 12 -1.45 13.79 8.14
N GLY A 13 -1.01 12.55 7.97
CA GLY A 13 -1.76 11.47 7.33
C GLY A 13 -1.30 11.17 5.90
N VAL A 14 -2.10 10.36 5.20
CA VAL A 14 -1.80 9.91 3.84
C VAL A 14 -2.26 10.96 2.81
N ARG A 15 -1.45 11.17 1.77
CA ARG A 15 -1.80 12.05 0.66
C ARG A 15 -1.47 11.40 -0.69
N ALA A 16 -2.39 11.54 -1.64
CA ALA A 16 -2.13 11.24 -3.03
C ALA A 16 -1.17 12.28 -3.64
N LYS A 17 -0.12 11.81 -4.29
CA LYS A 17 0.85 12.62 -5.04
C LYS A 17 0.91 12.09 -6.46
N ARG A 18 0.84 13.01 -7.42
CA ARG A 18 0.96 12.64 -8.84
C ARG A 18 2.38 12.15 -9.13
N ALA A 19 2.49 10.95 -9.68
CA ALA A 19 3.73 10.28 -10.04
C ALA A 19 4.05 10.38 -11.54
N THR A 20 3.02 10.32 -12.40
CA THR A 20 3.15 10.53 -13.85
C THR A 20 1.98 11.37 -14.40
N ARG A 21 2.14 11.90 -15.62
CA ARG A 21 1.08 12.59 -16.37
C ARG A 21 0.28 11.65 -17.27
N GLU A 22 0.76 10.42 -17.44
CA GLU A 22 0.01 9.39 -18.16
C GLU A 22 -1.31 9.13 -17.45
N LYS A 23 -2.38 8.99 -18.23
CA LYS A 23 -3.71 8.69 -17.70
C LYS A 23 -3.97 7.20 -17.89
N GLN A 24 -4.65 6.61 -16.91
CA GLN A 24 -5.12 5.24 -16.96
C GLN A 24 -6.64 5.26 -16.89
N GLU A 25 -7.31 4.76 -17.92
CA GLU A 25 -8.78 4.84 -18.04
C GLU A 25 -9.48 3.90 -17.06
N ILE A 26 -8.86 2.75 -16.76
CA ILE A 26 -9.44 1.73 -15.90
C ILE A 26 -9.12 2.06 -14.43
N PRO A 27 -10.12 2.09 -13.52
CA PRO A 27 -9.89 2.17 -12.09
C PRO A 27 -9.03 0.99 -11.61
N MET A 28 -7.88 1.30 -11.03
CA MET A 28 -6.88 0.31 -10.62
C MET A 28 -6.14 0.83 -9.39
N ILE A 29 -5.90 -0.08 -8.46
CA ILE A 29 -4.96 0.11 -7.35
C ILE A 29 -3.86 -0.92 -7.54
N GLN A 30 -2.61 -0.47 -7.46
CA GLN A 30 -1.43 -1.33 -7.45
C GLN A 30 -0.79 -1.22 -6.08
N ILE A 31 -0.48 -2.37 -5.48
CA ILE A 31 0.23 -2.46 -4.21
C ILE A 31 1.56 -3.16 -4.47
N SER A 32 2.66 -2.43 -4.33
CA SER A 32 4.02 -2.95 -4.48
C SER A 32 4.64 -3.21 -3.12
N ALA A 33 5.34 -4.33 -2.98
CA ALA A 33 5.94 -4.74 -1.70
C ALA A 33 7.05 -3.81 -1.22
N ALA A 34 7.77 -3.19 -2.14
CA ALA A 34 8.92 -2.33 -1.87
C ALA A 34 8.93 -1.13 -2.83
N ARG A 35 9.55 -0.02 -2.41
CA ARG A 35 9.83 1.13 -3.29
C ARG A 35 11.01 0.86 -4.19
N GLN A 36 11.21 1.72 -5.18
CA GLN A 36 12.37 1.66 -6.06
C GLN A 36 13.67 1.69 -5.24
N GLY A 37 14.56 0.74 -5.49
CA GLY A 37 15.84 0.58 -4.79
C GLY A 37 15.76 -0.23 -3.49
N GLN A 38 14.57 -0.66 -3.07
CA GLN A 38 14.38 -1.55 -1.92
C GLN A 38 14.13 -2.98 -2.37
N LEU A 39 14.45 -3.94 -1.50
CA LEU A 39 14.19 -5.35 -1.71
C LEU A 39 12.91 -5.76 -0.98
N ALA A 40 12.11 -6.61 -1.63
CA ALA A 40 11.01 -7.29 -0.97
C ALA A 40 11.53 -8.62 -0.39
N TYR A 41 11.16 -8.92 0.84
CA TYR A 41 11.57 -10.11 1.55
C TYR A 41 10.40 -10.79 2.27
N SER A 42 10.68 -11.99 2.75
CA SER A 42 9.76 -12.81 3.54
C SER A 42 10.26 -12.85 4.99
N ASN A 43 9.33 -12.99 5.93
CA ASN A 43 9.64 -13.01 7.36
C ASN A 43 8.97 -14.21 8.04
N ASN A 44 9.47 -14.58 9.21
CA ASN A 44 8.87 -15.58 10.07
C ASN A 44 7.73 -14.93 10.88
N PHE A 45 6.50 -15.36 10.62
CA PHE A 45 5.33 -15.01 11.38
C PHE A 45 4.88 -16.20 12.22
N LYS A 46 3.91 -15.98 13.12
CA LYS A 46 3.40 -17.02 14.02
C LYS A 46 2.97 -18.31 13.29
N ASP A 47 2.44 -18.18 12.08
CA ASP A 47 1.87 -19.29 11.32
C ASP A 47 2.79 -19.80 10.19
N GLY A 48 4.04 -19.33 10.11
CA GLY A 48 5.02 -19.77 9.10
C GLY A 48 5.83 -18.66 8.44
N TYR A 49 6.56 -19.02 7.40
CA TYR A 49 7.41 -18.12 6.60
C TYR A 49 6.63 -17.58 5.41
N PHE A 50 6.40 -16.27 5.36
CA PHE A 50 5.55 -15.64 4.34
C PHE A 50 6.14 -14.33 3.82
N GLY A 51 5.74 -13.96 2.60
CA GLY A 51 6.03 -12.62 2.05
C GLY A 51 5.42 -11.53 2.93
N GLN A 52 6.25 -10.56 3.31
CA GLN A 52 5.88 -9.57 4.33
C GLN A 52 4.67 -8.72 3.90
N LEU A 53 4.66 -8.22 2.66
CA LEU A 53 3.51 -7.47 2.14
C LEU A 53 2.23 -8.30 2.19
N THR A 54 2.27 -9.50 1.63
CA THR A 54 1.09 -10.36 1.50
C THR A 54 0.51 -10.70 2.86
N TRP A 55 1.37 -11.01 3.84
CA TRP A 55 0.95 -11.28 5.20
C TRP A 55 0.17 -10.11 5.79
N TYR A 56 0.75 -8.90 5.78
CA TYR A 56 0.09 -7.72 6.36
C TYR A 56 -1.15 -7.28 5.58
N LEU A 57 -1.17 -7.44 4.25
CA LEU A 57 -2.37 -7.17 3.46
C LEU A 57 -3.53 -8.08 3.88
N ILE A 58 -3.27 -9.37 4.10
CA ILE A 58 -4.30 -10.31 4.59
C ILE A 58 -4.77 -9.90 5.98
N GLN A 59 -3.86 -9.52 6.88
CA GLN A 59 -4.26 -9.07 8.23
C GLN A 59 -5.11 -7.80 8.18
N TYR A 60 -4.74 -6.82 7.34
CA TYR A 60 -5.56 -5.62 7.10
C TYR A 60 -6.97 -5.99 6.63
N LEU A 61 -7.10 -6.83 5.60
CA LEU A 61 -8.40 -7.22 5.05
C LEU A 61 -9.27 -7.97 6.07
N LYS A 62 -8.67 -8.73 7.00
CA LYS A 62 -9.39 -9.45 8.05
C LYS A 62 -9.86 -8.57 9.21
N THR A 63 -9.13 -7.50 9.51
CA THR A 63 -9.25 -6.78 10.79
C THR A 63 -9.61 -5.31 10.65
N THR A 64 -9.52 -4.74 9.45
CA THR A 64 -9.69 -3.30 9.26
C THR A 64 -11.13 -2.87 9.49
N THR A 65 -11.28 -1.72 10.15
CA THR A 65 -12.52 -0.93 10.20
C THR A 65 -12.46 0.29 9.28
N ASP A 66 -11.27 0.60 8.76
CA ASP A 66 -11.02 1.70 7.82
C ASP A 66 -10.73 1.11 6.43
N SER A 67 -11.75 1.05 5.58
CA SER A 67 -11.67 0.54 4.21
C SER A 67 -11.24 1.60 3.18
N THR A 68 -10.74 2.75 3.61
CA THR A 68 -10.23 3.77 2.68
C THR A 68 -8.84 3.42 2.14
N ILE A 69 -8.46 4.01 1.00
CA ILE A 69 -7.10 3.84 0.46
C ILE A 69 -6.05 4.46 1.40
N GLU A 70 -6.42 5.51 2.14
CA GLU A 70 -5.63 6.12 3.20
C GLU A 70 -5.42 5.16 4.38
N GLY A 71 -6.49 4.46 4.80
CA GLY A 71 -6.44 3.42 5.83
C GLY A 71 -5.50 2.28 5.44
N LEU A 72 -5.67 1.74 4.23
CA LEU A 72 -4.78 0.71 3.66
C LEU A 72 -3.33 1.18 3.64
N THR A 73 -3.06 2.36 3.10
CA THR A 73 -1.71 2.91 2.98
C THR A 73 -1.07 3.11 4.36
N SER A 74 -1.82 3.66 5.31
CA SER A 74 -1.35 3.89 6.69
C SER A 74 -1.02 2.57 7.37
N TYR A 75 -1.91 1.59 7.27
CA TYR A 75 -1.72 0.27 7.88
C TYR A 75 -0.47 -0.41 7.32
N LEU A 76 -0.34 -0.48 5.99
CA LEU A 76 0.82 -1.12 5.37
C LEU A 76 2.13 -0.41 5.72
N TYR A 77 2.12 0.93 5.76
CA TYR A 77 3.32 1.70 6.12
C TYR A 77 3.75 1.45 7.58
N GLN A 78 2.81 1.38 8.52
CA GLN A 78 3.10 1.22 9.95
C GLN A 78 3.47 -0.21 10.33
N ASN A 79 2.86 -1.20 9.68
CA ASN A 79 2.96 -2.59 10.11
C ASN A 79 3.93 -3.40 9.26
N CYS A 80 4.05 -3.11 7.95
CA CYS A 80 4.78 -3.99 7.04
C CYS A 80 6.24 -4.12 7.43
N ASP A 81 6.94 -3.00 7.55
CA ASP A 81 8.33 -2.98 7.99
C ASP A 81 8.66 -1.69 8.75
N PRO A 82 8.65 -1.72 10.09
CA PRO A 82 9.00 -0.57 10.92
C PRO A 82 10.44 -0.09 10.76
N SER A 83 11.36 -0.95 10.27
CA SER A 83 12.76 -0.58 10.03
C SER A 83 12.92 0.33 8.80
N GLY A 84 11.94 0.31 7.90
CA GLY A 84 11.95 1.06 6.65
C GLY A 84 12.80 0.44 5.54
N GLU A 85 13.33 -0.78 5.72
CA GLU A 85 14.10 -1.49 4.69
C GLU A 85 13.21 -1.91 3.50
N GLN A 86 11.98 -2.34 3.79
CA GLN A 86 10.92 -2.63 2.81
C GLN A 86 9.69 -1.75 3.05
N LEU A 87 9.58 -0.63 2.33
CA LEU A 87 8.40 0.23 2.41
C LEU A 87 7.40 -0.14 1.32
N PRO A 88 6.18 -0.61 1.65
CA PRO A 88 5.14 -0.78 0.67
C PRO A 88 4.80 0.53 -0.04
N GLN A 89 4.36 0.41 -1.28
CA GLN A 89 3.87 1.53 -2.07
C GLN A 89 2.47 1.20 -2.60
N VAL A 90 1.52 2.07 -2.29
CA VAL A 90 0.17 2.05 -2.85
C VAL A 90 0.11 3.10 -3.95
N SER A 91 -0.21 2.65 -5.15
CA SER A 91 -0.37 3.48 -6.33
C SER A 91 -1.76 3.28 -6.94
N ALA A 92 -2.25 4.27 -7.67
CA ALA A 92 -3.61 4.26 -8.19
C ALA A 92 -3.73 4.97 -9.55
N SER A 93 -4.64 4.48 -10.40
CA SER A 93 -4.95 5.11 -11.70
C SER A 93 -5.57 6.50 -11.53
N HIS A 94 -6.32 6.69 -10.45
CA HIS A 94 -7.01 7.93 -10.09
C HIS A 94 -6.75 8.28 -8.62
N SER A 95 -7.03 9.53 -8.25
CA SER A 95 -7.13 9.90 -6.83
C SER A 95 -8.45 9.38 -6.28
N PHE A 96 -8.42 8.19 -5.68
CA PHE A 96 -9.50 7.66 -4.85
C PHE A 96 -9.64 8.47 -3.56
N LYS A 97 -10.87 8.62 -3.09
CA LYS A 97 -11.24 9.21 -1.81
C LYS A 97 -12.39 8.41 -1.22
N GLY A 98 -12.38 8.23 0.11
CA GLY A 98 -13.41 7.49 0.82
C GLY A 98 -13.24 5.97 0.72
N PRO A 99 -14.27 5.20 1.13
CA PRO A 99 -14.19 3.74 1.19
C PRO A 99 -13.92 3.11 -0.17
N VAL A 100 -13.02 2.14 -0.20
CA VAL A 100 -12.78 1.26 -1.33
C VAL A 100 -13.46 -0.07 -1.02
N SER A 101 -14.46 -0.44 -1.82
CA SER A 101 -15.02 -1.80 -1.76
C SER A 101 -13.98 -2.74 -2.38
N PHE A 102 -13.49 -3.66 -1.56
CA PHE A 102 -12.61 -4.75 -2.00
C PHE A 102 -13.42 -5.96 -2.48
N PHE A 103 -14.72 -6.02 -2.15
CA PHE A 103 -15.70 -7.04 -2.50
C PHE A 103 -17.11 -6.44 -2.49
#